data_AF-A0A966M718-F1
#
_entry.id   AF-A0A966M718-F1
#
_cell.length_a   1.000
_cell.length_b   1.000
_cell.length_c   1.000
_cell.angle_alpha   90.00
_cell.angle_beta   90.00
_cell.angle_gamma   90.00
#
_symmetry.space_group_name_H-M   'P 1'
#
loop_
_entity.id
_entity.type
_entity.pdbx_description
1 polymer ?
#
loop_
_entity_poly.entity_id
_entity_poly.type
_entity_poly.pdbx_seq_one_letter_code
_entity_poly.pdbx_strand_id
1 'polypeptide(L)'
;TIQSARRADLRTSALDGVVEGVAHIIVSDLLRQLHERVRAALESHVDDRDAIIGEVRSTFKQARSETLTKVVTDVAHFAYARGVFTACDTAGKVCWVVDANGPACADAEDNALAGAIRHGEAFPTGQLHPLAHDGCRCLVIPADK
;
A
#
# COMPACT_ATOMS: atom_id res chain seq x y z
N THR A 1 20.33 -13.68 -23.86
CA THR A 1 19.70 -15.02 -23.90
C THR A 1 18.22 -14.88 -23.62
N ILE A 2 17.35 -15.74 -24.16
CA ILE A 2 15.89 -15.72 -23.93
C ILE A 2 15.52 -15.62 -22.42
N GLN A 3 16.36 -16.21 -21.56
CA GLN A 3 16.20 -16.20 -20.11
C GLN A 3 16.40 -14.82 -19.45
N SER A 4 17.22 -13.93 -20.02
CA SER A 4 17.41 -12.57 -19.51
C SER A 4 16.25 -11.65 -19.90
N ALA A 5 15.70 -11.82 -21.10
CA ALA A 5 14.53 -11.08 -21.57
C ALA A 5 13.29 -11.42 -20.72
N ARG A 6 13.01 -12.71 -20.49
CA ARG A 6 11.90 -13.14 -19.60
C ARG A 6 12.01 -12.59 -18.17
N ARG A 7 13.24 -12.54 -17.62
CA ARG A 7 13.48 -11.93 -16.30
C ARG A 7 13.26 -10.42 -16.29
N ALA A 8 13.54 -9.73 -17.40
CA ALA A 8 13.25 -8.31 -17.54
C ALA A 8 11.74 -8.07 -17.63
N ASP A 9 11.01 -8.85 -18.43
CA ASP A 9 9.55 -8.74 -18.57
C ASP A 9 8.82 -8.97 -17.24
N LEU A 10 9.23 -9.98 -16.46
CA LEU A 10 8.69 -10.26 -15.13
C LEU A 10 8.93 -9.12 -14.13
N ARG A 11 10.08 -8.45 -14.23
CA ARG A 11 10.39 -7.28 -13.40
C ARG A 11 9.53 -6.09 -13.81
N THR A 12 9.33 -5.88 -15.10
CA THR A 12 8.43 -4.83 -15.61
C THR A 12 7.00 -5.07 -15.12
N SER A 13 6.45 -6.28 -15.27
CA SER A 13 5.08 -6.58 -14.78
C SER A 13 4.94 -6.44 -13.26
N ALA A 14 5.98 -6.79 -12.51
CA ALA A 14 5.97 -6.61 -11.06
C ALA A 14 6.01 -5.12 -10.68
N LEU A 15 6.80 -4.31 -11.39
CA LEU A 15 6.82 -2.86 -11.22
C LEU A 15 5.47 -2.23 -11.58
N ASP A 16 4.82 -2.68 -12.65
CA ASP A 16 3.49 -2.21 -13.05
C ASP A 16 2.47 -2.45 -11.92
N GLY A 17 2.48 -3.64 -11.31
CA GLY A 17 1.61 -3.94 -10.17
C GLY A 17 1.91 -3.10 -8.92
N VAL A 18 3.18 -2.71 -8.70
CA VAL A 18 3.54 -1.78 -7.62
C VAL A 18 3.02 -0.38 -7.92
N VAL A 19 3.19 0.11 -9.15
CA VAL A 19 2.68 1.44 -9.56
C VAL A 19 1.16 1.49 -9.45
N GLU A 20 0.45 0.43 -9.87
CA GLU A 20 -0.99 0.32 -9.74
C GLU A 20 -1.43 0.35 -8.27
N GLY A 21 -0.76 -0.40 -7.38
CA GLY A 21 -1.04 -0.36 -5.96
C GLY A 21 -0.78 1.01 -5.33
N VAL A 22 0.31 1.68 -5.70
CA VAL A 22 0.59 3.06 -5.26
C VAL A 22 -0.48 4.03 -5.75
N ALA A 23 -0.89 3.93 -7.01
CA ALA A 23 -1.96 4.75 -7.56
C ALA A 23 -3.28 4.50 -6.83
N HIS A 24 -3.58 3.24 -6.49
CA HIS A 24 -4.75 2.88 -5.70
C HIS A 24 -4.76 3.60 -4.34
N ILE A 25 -3.67 3.52 -3.57
CA ILE A 25 -3.54 4.18 -2.26
C ILE A 25 -3.76 5.70 -2.39
N ILE A 26 -3.12 6.34 -3.38
CA ILE A 26 -3.29 7.79 -3.59
C ILE A 26 -4.75 8.14 -3.91
N VAL A 27 -5.39 7.34 -4.77
CA VAL A 27 -6.78 7.58 -5.17
C VAL A 27 -7.74 7.36 -4.00
N SER A 28 -7.61 6.26 -3.27
CA SER A 28 -8.52 5.89 -2.18
C SER A 28 -8.35 6.80 -0.95
N ASP A 29 -7.12 7.09 -0.58
CA ASP A 29 -6.83 7.65 0.75
C ASP A 29 -6.59 9.15 0.73
N LEU A 30 -6.33 9.73 -0.44
CA LEU A 30 -6.16 11.17 -0.61
C LEU A 30 -7.22 11.77 -1.54
N LEU A 31 -7.28 11.32 -2.79
CA LEU A 31 -8.09 12.00 -3.79
C LEU A 31 -9.60 11.84 -3.54
N ARG A 32 -10.05 10.65 -3.14
CA ARG A 32 -11.47 10.40 -2.84
C ARG A 32 -11.95 11.28 -1.68
N GLN A 33 -11.19 11.35 -0.58
CA GLN A 33 -11.52 12.19 0.57
C GLN A 33 -11.58 13.67 0.19
N LEU A 34 -10.63 14.14 -0.61
CA LEU A 34 -10.64 15.52 -1.12
C LEU A 34 -11.88 15.80 -1.99
N HIS A 35 -12.20 14.90 -2.91
CA HIS A 35 -13.38 15.04 -3.77
C HIS A 35 -14.68 15.06 -2.97
N GLU A 36 -14.84 14.16 -2.02
CA GLU A 36 -16.04 14.07 -1.18
C GLU A 36 -16.25 15.34 -0.36
N ARG A 37 -15.18 15.87 0.25
CA ARG A 37 -15.27 17.10 1.04
C ARG A 37 -15.51 18.35 0.20
N VAL A 38 -14.87 18.46 -0.97
CA VAL A 38 -15.13 19.56 -1.90
C VAL A 38 -16.57 19.51 -2.40
N ARG A 39 -17.08 18.32 -2.73
CA ARG A 39 -18.49 18.14 -3.10
C ARG A 39 -19.43 18.58 -1.97
N ALA A 40 -19.17 18.13 -0.74
CA ALA A 40 -19.98 18.49 0.42
C ALA A 40 -20.00 20.01 0.67
N ALA A 41 -18.87 20.70 0.47
CA ALA A 41 -18.80 22.16 0.59
C ALA A 41 -19.68 22.87 -0.45
N LEU A 42 -19.65 22.40 -1.70
CA LEU A 42 -20.49 22.95 -2.77
C LEU A 42 -21.98 22.74 -2.49
N GLU A 43 -22.35 21.58 -1.95
CA GLU A 43 -23.74 21.24 -1.60
C GLU A 43 -24.25 22.00 -0.37
N SER A 44 -23.37 22.28 0.60
CA SER A 44 -23.74 22.94 1.85
C SER A 44 -23.85 24.47 1.74
N HIS A 45 -23.19 25.06 0.73
CA HIS A 45 -23.04 26.51 0.59
C HIS A 45 -23.42 27.01 -0.80
N VAL A 46 -24.52 26.49 -1.38
CA VAL A 46 -24.95 26.70 -2.78
C VAL A 46 -24.90 28.17 -3.25
N ASP A 47 -25.20 29.13 -2.38
CA ASP A 47 -25.21 30.57 -2.70
C ASP A 47 -24.19 31.41 -1.91
N ASP A 48 -23.33 30.77 -1.11
CA ASP A 48 -22.30 31.45 -0.31
C ASP A 48 -20.90 31.09 -0.82
N ARG A 49 -20.47 31.85 -1.83
CA ARG A 49 -19.15 31.67 -2.46
C ARG A 49 -18.02 31.78 -1.46
N ASP A 50 -18.11 32.69 -0.50
CA ASP A 50 -17.01 32.93 0.44
C ASP A 50 -16.92 31.79 1.46
N ALA A 51 -18.06 31.22 1.87
CA ALA A 51 -18.10 29.99 2.66
C ALA A 51 -17.53 28.78 1.89
N ILE A 52 -17.91 28.57 0.63
CA ILE A 52 -17.33 27.50 -0.22
C ILE A 52 -15.80 27.64 -0.27
N ILE A 53 -15.30 28.83 -0.58
CA ILE A 53 -13.85 29.09 -0.68
C ILE A 53 -13.17 28.82 0.67
N GLY A 54 -13.78 29.25 1.78
CA GLY A 54 -13.27 29.00 3.12
C GLY A 54 -13.14 27.51 3.44
N GLU A 55 -14.17 26.73 3.16
CA GLU A 55 -14.19 25.29 3.43
C GLU A 55 -13.24 24.50 2.53
N VAL A 56 -13.18 24.82 1.23
CA VAL A 56 -12.22 24.19 0.30
C VAL A 56 -10.78 24.47 0.74
N ARG A 57 -10.46 25.70 1.15
CA ARG A 57 -9.13 26.05 1.68
C ARG A 57 -8.81 25.27 2.96
N SER A 58 -9.77 25.16 3.87
CA SER A 58 -9.63 24.39 5.11
C SER A 58 -9.36 22.91 4.82
N THR A 59 -10.14 22.32 3.91
CA THR A 59 -9.99 20.93 3.44
C THR A 59 -8.60 20.69 2.86
N PHE A 60 -8.14 21.55 1.96
CA PHE A 60 -6.82 21.42 1.38
C PHE A 60 -5.70 21.56 2.43
N LYS A 61 -5.82 22.51 3.36
CA LYS A 61 -4.84 22.71 4.44
C LYS A 61 -4.72 21.46 5.30
N GLN A 62 -5.85 20.90 5.74
CA GLN A 62 -5.87 19.69 6.55
C GLN A 62 -5.27 18.49 5.80
N ALA A 63 -5.68 18.29 4.54
CA ALA A 63 -5.14 17.21 3.72
C ALA A 63 -3.62 17.32 3.56
N ARG A 64 -3.10 18.54 3.36
CA ARG A 64 -1.66 18.78 3.25
C ARG A 64 -0.91 18.53 4.57
N SER A 65 -1.48 18.91 5.72
CA SER A 65 -0.78 18.79 7.01
C SER A 65 -0.82 17.38 7.60
N GLU A 66 -1.93 16.67 7.44
CA GLU A 66 -2.21 15.42 8.14
C GLU A 66 -2.25 14.23 7.18
N THR A 67 -3.11 14.29 6.16
CA THR A 67 -3.37 13.16 5.27
C THR A 67 -2.19 12.84 4.35
N LEU A 68 -1.58 13.86 3.75
CA LEU A 68 -0.52 13.70 2.75
C LEU A 68 0.69 12.96 3.33
N THR A 69 1.14 13.34 4.53
CA THR A 69 2.29 12.71 5.20
C THR A 69 2.03 11.24 5.47
N LYS A 70 0.81 10.90 5.92
CA LYS A 70 0.39 9.51 6.14
C LYS A 70 0.40 8.73 4.82
N VAL A 71 -0.26 9.24 3.78
CA VAL A 71 -0.35 8.57 2.47
C VAL A 71 1.02 8.34 1.83
N VAL A 72 1.92 9.32 1.91
CA VAL A 72 3.30 9.16 1.42
C VAL A 72 4.04 8.07 2.19
N THR A 73 3.82 8.01 3.51
CA THR A 73 4.40 6.97 4.37
C THR A 73 3.87 5.59 4.00
N ASP A 74 2.56 5.45 3.79
CA ASP A 74 1.91 4.19 3.42
C ASP A 74 2.37 3.72 2.03
N VAL A 75 2.49 4.65 1.07
CA VAL A 75 3.09 4.39 -0.26
C VAL A 75 4.52 3.87 -0.15
N ALA A 76 5.35 4.49 0.70
CA ALA A 76 6.74 4.08 0.88
C ALA A 76 6.85 2.66 1.46
N HIS A 77 6.06 2.34 2.50
CA HIS A 77 6.03 1.01 3.11
C HIS A 77 5.50 -0.04 2.12
N PHE A 78 4.41 0.26 1.42
CA PHE A 78 3.86 -0.62 0.39
C PHE A 78 4.90 -0.93 -0.70
N ALA A 79 5.47 0.11 -1.31
CA ALA A 79 6.44 -0.06 -2.39
C ALA A 79 7.68 -0.84 -1.92
N TYR A 80 8.17 -0.56 -0.71
CA TYR A 80 9.28 -1.30 -0.12
C TYR A 80 8.94 -2.77 0.10
N ALA A 81 7.81 -3.07 0.76
CA ALA A 81 7.37 -4.44 1.03
C ALA A 81 7.22 -5.27 -0.25
N ARG A 82 6.61 -4.67 -1.28
CA ARG A 82 6.44 -5.30 -2.60
C ARG A 82 7.76 -5.50 -3.32
N GLY A 83 8.67 -4.54 -3.23
CA GLY A 83 10.01 -4.64 -3.80
C GLY A 83 10.80 -5.79 -3.18
N VAL A 84 10.78 -5.90 -1.85
CA VAL A 84 11.43 -7.00 -1.10
C VAL A 84 10.85 -8.35 -1.53
N PHE A 85 9.52 -8.49 -1.57
CA PHE A 85 8.87 -9.73 -2.00
C PHE A 85 9.23 -10.12 -3.44
N THR A 86 9.24 -9.14 -4.35
CA THR A 86 9.58 -9.36 -5.77
C THR A 86 11.04 -9.77 -5.96
N ALA A 87 11.92 -9.32 -5.07
CA ALA A 87 13.34 -9.67 -5.10
C ALA A 87 13.65 -11.07 -4.56
N CYS A 88 12.70 -11.72 -3.87
CA CYS A 88 12.86 -13.08 -3.36
C CYS A 88 12.95 -14.10 -4.50
N ASP A 89 13.67 -15.21 -4.27
CA ASP A 89 13.74 -16.30 -5.25
C ASP A 89 12.37 -17.00 -5.36
N THR A 90 11.81 -16.99 -6.58
CA THR A 90 10.54 -17.66 -6.92
C THR A 90 10.56 -19.17 -6.74
N ALA A 91 11.74 -19.80 -6.69
CA ALA A 91 11.88 -21.22 -6.38
C ALA A 91 12.09 -21.49 -4.87
N GLY A 92 12.35 -20.44 -4.08
CA GLY A 92 12.67 -20.53 -2.67
C GLY A 92 11.45 -20.51 -1.75
N LYS A 93 11.74 -20.52 -0.45
CA LYS A 93 10.74 -20.32 0.60
C LYS A 93 10.80 -18.91 1.17
N VAL A 94 9.65 -18.43 1.64
CA VAL A 94 9.50 -17.11 2.25
C VAL A 94 8.74 -17.20 3.57
N CYS A 95 9.03 -16.26 4.47
CA CYS A 95 8.36 -16.09 5.75
C CYS A 95 7.70 -14.70 5.81
N TRP A 96 6.51 -14.64 6.39
CA TRP A 96 5.89 -13.37 6.74
C TRP A 96 6.47 -12.85 8.05
N VAL A 97 6.71 -11.55 8.13
CA VAL A 97 7.25 -10.90 9.33
C VAL A 97 6.45 -9.66 9.67
N VAL A 98 6.17 -9.49 10.96
CA VAL A 98 5.50 -8.31 11.50
C VAL A 98 6.55 -7.26 11.86
N ASP A 99 6.26 -5.99 11.56
CA ASP A 99 7.06 -4.88 12.09
C ASP A 99 6.72 -4.69 13.57
N ALA A 100 7.68 -4.92 14.46
CA ALA A 100 7.50 -4.75 15.90
C ALA A 100 7.19 -3.31 16.33
N ASN A 101 7.50 -2.32 15.48
CA ASN A 101 7.15 -0.92 15.69
C ASN A 101 5.97 -0.47 14.81
N GLY A 102 5.36 -1.41 14.08
CA GLY A 102 4.23 -1.17 13.21
C GLY A 102 2.89 -1.20 13.95
N PRO A 103 1.79 -0.87 13.24
CA PRO A 103 0.45 -1.04 13.79
C PRO A 103 0.15 -2.53 14.04
N ALA A 104 -0.61 -2.81 15.09
CA ALA A 104 -1.09 -4.16 15.39
C ALA A 104 -1.97 -4.68 14.23
N CYS A 105 -1.75 -5.94 13.87
CA CYS A 105 -2.40 -6.56 12.71
C CYS A 105 -2.53 -8.07 12.93
N ALA A 106 -3.74 -8.53 13.26
CA ALA A 106 -4.01 -9.95 13.49
C ALA A 106 -3.66 -10.80 12.25
N ASP A 107 -4.02 -10.35 11.05
CA ASP A 107 -3.70 -11.08 9.82
C ASP A 107 -2.18 -11.22 9.59
N ALA A 108 -1.39 -10.18 9.92
CA ALA A 108 0.06 -10.25 9.79
C ALA A 108 0.68 -11.17 10.84
N GLU A 109 0.13 -11.18 12.06
CA GLU A 109 0.53 -12.09 13.12
C GLU A 109 0.21 -13.54 12.74
N ASP A 110 -1.00 -13.82 12.25
CA ASP A 110 -1.42 -15.14 11.77
C ASP A 110 -0.57 -15.62 10.59
N ASN A 111 -0.27 -14.73 9.64
CA ASN A 111 0.61 -15.07 8.53
C ASN A 111 2.04 -15.36 8.98
N ALA A 112 2.55 -14.66 10.00
CA ALA A 112 3.88 -14.92 10.55
C ALA A 112 3.96 -16.29 11.24
N LEU A 113 2.88 -16.76 11.85
CA LEU A 113 2.81 -18.09 12.49
C LEU A 113 2.94 -19.26 11.50
N ALA A 114 2.68 -19.04 10.21
CA ALA A 114 2.85 -20.06 9.17
C ALA A 114 4.30 -20.53 9.00
N GLY A 115 5.27 -19.69 9.38
CA GLY A 115 6.68 -19.91 9.09
C GLY A 115 6.97 -19.88 7.59
N ALA A 116 7.82 -20.80 7.13
CA ALA A 116 8.34 -20.82 5.77
C ALA A 116 7.38 -21.52 4.79
N ILE A 117 6.81 -20.79 3.84
CA ILE A 117 5.99 -21.31 2.73
C ILE A 117 6.70 -21.14 1.39
N ARG A 118 6.22 -21.78 0.32
CA ARG A 118 6.79 -21.57 -1.01
C ARG A 118 6.47 -20.16 -1.52
N HIS A 119 7.42 -19.52 -2.21
CA HIS A 119 7.15 -18.23 -2.85
C HIS A 119 5.94 -18.33 -3.81
N GLY A 120 5.00 -17.39 -3.66
CA GLY A 120 3.78 -17.31 -4.46
C GLY A 120 2.61 -18.19 -3.97
N GLU A 121 2.80 -18.99 -2.92
CA GLU A 121 1.68 -19.65 -2.24
C GLU A 121 0.95 -18.67 -1.31
N ALA A 122 -0.34 -18.92 -1.08
CA ALA A 122 -1.13 -18.12 -0.15
C ALA A 122 -0.71 -18.41 1.30
N PHE A 123 -0.53 -17.33 2.06
CA PHE A 123 -0.43 -17.39 3.51
C PHE A 123 -1.80 -17.71 4.15
N PRO A 124 -1.86 -18.07 5.45
CA PRO A 124 -3.10 -18.49 6.12
C PRO A 124 -4.31 -17.58 5.93
N THR A 125 -4.11 -16.26 5.90
CA THR A 125 -5.21 -15.31 5.70
C THR A 125 -5.54 -15.03 4.22
N GLY A 126 -4.88 -15.75 3.29
CA GLY A 126 -5.19 -15.75 1.85
C GLY A 126 -4.31 -14.83 1.01
N GLN A 127 -3.49 -13.96 1.61
CA GLN A 127 -2.61 -13.06 0.89
C GLN A 127 -1.45 -13.82 0.25
N LEU A 128 -1.12 -13.47 -0.99
CA LEU A 128 0.05 -14.02 -1.72
C LEU A 128 1.34 -13.24 -1.46
N HIS A 129 1.19 -12.01 -0.96
CA HIS A 129 2.25 -11.01 -0.86
C HIS A 129 1.86 -9.99 0.21
N PRO A 130 2.82 -9.24 0.78
CA PRO A 130 2.50 -8.14 1.67
C PRO A 130 1.82 -7.01 0.87
N LEU A 131 1.07 -6.11 1.49
CA LEU A 131 0.74 -6.04 2.92
C LEU A 131 -0.48 -6.92 3.28
N ALA A 132 -0.71 -7.16 4.58
CA ALA A 132 -1.92 -7.86 5.03
C ALA A 132 -3.20 -7.04 4.74
N HIS A 133 -3.12 -5.73 4.98
CA HIS A 133 -4.13 -4.73 4.69
C HIS A 133 -3.49 -3.35 4.51
N ASP A 134 -4.29 -2.37 4.09
CA ASP A 134 -3.86 -0.98 3.93
C ASP A 134 -3.31 -0.42 5.25
N GLY A 135 -2.19 0.31 5.17
CA GLY A 135 -1.49 0.88 6.33
C GLY A 135 -0.71 -0.12 7.20
N CYS A 136 -0.75 -1.43 6.90
CA CYS A 136 0.11 -2.40 7.59
C CYS A 136 1.59 -2.18 7.23
N ARG A 137 2.51 -2.69 8.05
CA ARG A 137 3.97 -2.59 7.82
C ARG A 137 4.69 -3.93 7.76
N CYS A 138 3.93 -5.01 7.61
CA CYS A 138 4.48 -6.34 7.48
C CYS A 138 5.29 -6.52 6.19
N LEU A 139 6.20 -7.49 6.21
CA LEU A 139 7.03 -7.85 5.06
C LEU A 139 6.94 -9.35 4.82
N VAL A 140 7.33 -9.76 3.61
CA VAL A 140 7.63 -11.15 3.32
C VAL A 140 9.09 -11.21 2.88
N ILE A 141 9.87 -12.06 3.55
CA ILE A 141 11.32 -12.18 3.38
C ILE A 141 11.72 -13.61 3.03
N PRO A 142 12.91 -13.85 2.45
CA PRO A 142 13.43 -15.21 2.27
C PRO A 142 13.53 -15.94 3.62
N ALA A 143 13.12 -17.21 3.64
CA ALA A 143 13.19 -18.05 4.85
C ALA A 143 14.64 -18.42 5.22
N ASP A 144 15.51 -18.49 4.22
CA ASP A 144 16.90 -18.90 4.39
C ASP A 144 17.78 -17.64 4.38
N LYS A 145 18.14 -17.16 5.58
CA LYS A 145 19.25 -16.24 5.81
C LYS A 145 20.07 -16.70 7.00
#